data_AF-A0A522FFR1-F1
#
_entry.id   AF-A0A522FFR1-F1
#
_cell.length_a   1.000
_cell.length_b   1.000
_cell.length_c   1.000
_cell.angle_alpha   90.00
_cell.angle_beta   90.00
_cell.angle_gamma   90.00
#
_symmetry.space_group_name_H-M   'P 1'
#
loop_
_entity.id
_entity.type
_entity.pdbx_description
1 polymer ?
#
loop_
_entity_poly.entity_id
_entity_poly.type
_entity_poly.pdbx_seq_one_letter_code
_entity_poly.pdbx_strand_id
1 'polypeptide(L)'
;MYHVIDTGLTTLFLYLISYFFYRIGYYSVHFYRRVWNTLLAIAFITAAIAGLFMALQINYKWNIPFIKSVLKWHVEFGIGLAFTGLFHLLWHLSYFGKFFHKSDKSPDNIDYQKSSFSDFGTNLFIIGFVSTSIQLLLIREVMNITGGYELIVGTFLGSWLIGSSVGASFAGKSILNDIRKINLVFSLSPVISLLLLICFSRLFLNSGETPSFLISIIYTFIVLIPFCLSSGFTFVKLIQIAQSGKGFVPGKSFSIETIGGIVSGILISVLTAGLLNTYQIILLVITLSVAYVFVT
;
A
#
# COMPACT_ATOMS: atom_id res chain seq x y z
N MET A 1 -1.11 -28.93 5.04
CA MET A 1 -2.28 -28.49 4.25
C MET A 1 -1.83 -27.31 3.41
N TYR A 2 -2.34 -27.19 2.18
CA TYR A 2 -1.98 -26.09 1.29
C TYR A 2 -2.94 -24.93 1.48
N HIS A 3 -2.42 -23.71 1.60
CA HIS A 3 -3.19 -22.49 1.87
C HIS A 3 -3.76 -21.88 0.58
N VAL A 4 -4.50 -22.68 -0.19
CA VAL A 4 -4.98 -22.29 -1.54
C VAL A 4 -5.93 -21.10 -1.47
N ILE A 5 -6.86 -21.14 -0.52
CA ILE A 5 -7.87 -20.10 -0.33
C ILE A 5 -7.20 -18.82 0.17
N ASP A 6 -6.32 -18.93 1.15
CA ASP A 6 -5.65 -17.79 1.76
C ASP A 6 -4.77 -17.05 0.73
N THR A 7 -3.93 -17.79 -0.01
CA THR A 7 -3.05 -17.22 -1.05
C THR A 7 -3.83 -16.62 -2.22
N GLY A 8 -4.94 -17.23 -2.63
CA GLY A 8 -5.82 -16.68 -3.66
C GLY A 8 -6.46 -15.37 -3.22
N LEU A 9 -7.04 -15.33 -2.02
CA LEU A 9 -7.68 -14.14 -1.45
C LEU A 9 -6.68 -12.99 -1.26
N THR A 10 -5.47 -13.28 -0.74
CA THR A 10 -4.45 -12.24 -0.57
C THR A 10 -4.04 -11.64 -1.91
N THR A 11 -3.86 -12.47 -2.93
CA THR A 11 -3.44 -12.02 -4.28
C THR A 11 -4.54 -11.18 -4.94
N LEU A 12 -5.81 -11.60 -4.82
CA LEU A 12 -6.96 -10.85 -5.31
C LEU A 12 -7.11 -9.51 -4.59
N PHE A 13 -6.95 -9.49 -3.28
CA PHE A 13 -7.08 -8.27 -2.49
C PHE A 13 -6.00 -7.24 -2.85
N LEU A 14 -4.74 -7.67 -2.95
CA LEU A 14 -3.63 -6.81 -3.41
C LEU A 14 -3.85 -6.30 -4.84
N TYR A 15 -4.42 -7.13 -5.71
CA TYR A 15 -4.79 -6.74 -7.07
C TYR A 15 -5.83 -5.60 -7.07
N LEU A 16 -6.92 -5.75 -6.33
CA LEU A 16 -7.97 -4.72 -6.27
C LEU A 16 -7.45 -3.39 -5.72
N ILE A 17 -6.57 -3.41 -4.70
CA ILE A 17 -5.92 -2.22 -4.17
C ILE A 17 -5.08 -1.54 -5.25
N SER A 18 -4.19 -2.30 -5.89
CA SER A 18 -3.31 -1.74 -6.92
C SER A 18 -4.08 -1.23 -8.14
N TYR A 19 -5.19 -1.89 -8.51
CA TYR A 19 -6.10 -1.46 -9.57
C TYR A 19 -6.84 -0.16 -9.21
N PHE A 20 -7.27 0.00 -7.95
CA PHE A 20 -7.90 1.22 -7.46
C PHE A 20 -6.94 2.42 -7.58
N PHE A 21 -5.70 2.28 -7.09
CA PHE A 21 -4.68 3.31 -7.24
C PHE A 21 -4.34 3.61 -8.71
N TYR A 22 -4.33 2.60 -9.58
CA TYR A 22 -4.19 2.79 -11.03
C TYR A 22 -5.34 3.62 -11.62
N ARG A 23 -6.61 3.25 -11.36
CA ARG A 23 -7.78 3.93 -11.94
C ARG A 23 -7.83 5.40 -11.55
N ILE A 24 -7.38 5.75 -10.36
CA ILE A 24 -7.37 7.13 -9.86
C ILE A 24 -6.18 7.95 -10.38
N GLY A 25 -5.20 7.31 -11.02
CA GLY A 25 -4.03 7.99 -11.61
C GLY A 25 -2.85 8.16 -10.65
N TYR A 26 -2.86 7.49 -9.49
CA TYR A 26 -1.69 7.41 -8.61
C TYR A 26 -0.55 6.65 -9.28
N TYR A 27 -0.87 5.57 -9.98
CA TYR A 27 0.08 4.78 -10.78
C TYR A 27 -0.16 4.98 -12.27
N SER A 28 0.91 5.02 -13.05
CA SER A 28 0.81 4.90 -14.51
C SER A 28 0.41 3.47 -14.90
N VAL A 29 -0.31 3.32 -16.03
CA VAL A 29 -0.68 2.01 -16.61
C VAL A 29 0.55 1.10 -16.72
N HIS A 30 1.68 1.67 -17.17
CA HIS A 30 2.94 0.95 -17.35
C HIS A 30 3.49 0.41 -16.05
N PHE A 31 3.45 1.19 -14.95
CA PHE A 31 3.95 0.74 -13.65
C PHE A 31 3.08 -0.36 -13.05
N TYR A 32 1.76 -0.16 -13.05
CA TYR A 32 0.79 -1.16 -12.59
C TYR A 32 1.01 -2.50 -13.30
N ARG A 33 1.09 -2.49 -14.65
CA ARG A 33 1.37 -3.70 -15.43
C ARG A 33 2.75 -4.28 -15.14
N ARG A 34 3.78 -3.45 -15.00
CA ARG A 34 5.15 -3.89 -14.70
C ARG A 34 5.22 -4.63 -13.36
N VAL A 35 4.57 -4.14 -12.32
CA VAL A 35 4.58 -4.79 -10.98
C VAL A 35 4.03 -6.21 -11.09
N TRP A 36 2.83 -6.37 -11.64
CA TRP A 36 2.20 -7.69 -11.77
C TRP A 36 2.88 -8.60 -12.78
N ASN A 37 3.44 -8.08 -13.87
CA ASN A 37 4.25 -8.89 -14.80
C ASN A 37 5.54 -9.38 -14.13
N THR A 38 6.13 -8.58 -13.25
CA THR A 38 7.31 -8.99 -12.46
C THR A 38 6.92 -10.08 -11.46
N LEU A 39 5.79 -9.92 -10.76
CA LEU A 39 5.26 -10.95 -9.85
C LEU A 39 4.96 -12.26 -10.59
N LEU A 40 4.32 -12.18 -11.77
CA LEU A 40 4.05 -13.33 -12.63
C LEU A 40 5.34 -14.06 -13.03
N ALA A 41 6.37 -13.30 -13.44
CA ALA A 41 7.65 -13.86 -13.84
C ALA A 41 8.38 -14.55 -12.67
N ILE A 42 8.41 -13.92 -11.49
CA ILE A 42 9.01 -14.52 -10.28
C ILE A 42 8.27 -15.80 -9.90
N ALA A 43 6.94 -15.78 -9.91
CA ALA A 43 6.14 -16.97 -9.60
C ALA A 43 6.37 -18.10 -10.61
N PHE A 44 6.44 -17.76 -11.90
CA PHE A 44 6.73 -18.72 -12.96
C PHE A 44 8.09 -19.38 -12.81
N ILE A 45 9.16 -18.59 -12.62
CA ILE A 45 10.52 -19.11 -12.48
C ILE A 45 10.62 -20.01 -11.25
N THR A 46 10.04 -19.58 -10.12
CA THR A 46 10.08 -20.35 -8.87
C THR A 46 9.32 -21.67 -9.03
N ALA A 47 8.12 -21.65 -9.61
CA ALA A 47 7.33 -22.85 -9.88
C ALA A 47 8.03 -23.79 -10.87
N ALA A 48 8.62 -23.26 -11.94
CA ALA A 48 9.33 -24.04 -12.96
C ALA A 48 10.58 -24.73 -12.41
N ILE A 49 11.41 -24.02 -11.65
CA ILE A 49 12.61 -24.58 -10.99
C ILE A 49 12.20 -25.67 -10.01
N ALA A 50 11.21 -25.41 -9.16
CA ALA A 50 10.71 -26.39 -8.21
C ALA A 50 10.13 -27.63 -8.91
N GLY A 51 9.41 -27.44 -10.02
CA GLY A 51 8.90 -28.51 -10.87
C GLY A 51 10.01 -29.37 -11.49
N LEU A 52 11.10 -28.74 -11.95
CA LEU A 52 12.27 -29.42 -12.51
C LEU A 52 12.94 -30.32 -11.46
N PHE A 53 13.18 -29.82 -10.25
CA PHE A 53 13.77 -30.62 -9.17
C PHE A 53 12.92 -31.84 -8.81
N MET A 54 11.59 -31.68 -8.79
CA MET A 54 10.68 -32.82 -8.58
C MET A 54 10.71 -33.83 -9.73
N ALA A 55 10.73 -33.35 -10.98
CA ALA A 55 10.83 -34.22 -12.15
C ALA A 55 12.14 -35.02 -12.17
N LEU A 56 13.26 -34.41 -11.77
CA LEU A 56 14.56 -35.08 -11.66
C LEU A 56 14.56 -36.15 -10.57
N GLN A 57 13.93 -35.88 -9.43
CA GLN A 57 13.80 -36.89 -8.37
C GLN A 57 12.93 -38.07 -8.79
N ILE A 58 11.79 -37.83 -9.46
CA ILE A 58 10.86 -38.89 -9.88
C ILE A 58 11.49 -39.76 -10.97
N ASN A 59 12.11 -39.15 -11.99
CA ASN A 59 12.60 -39.88 -13.16
C ASN A 59 14.03 -40.43 -12.99
N TYR A 60 14.92 -39.71 -12.32
CA TYR A 60 16.34 -40.07 -12.19
C TYR A 60 16.74 -40.52 -10.78
N LYS A 61 15.76 -40.67 -9.87
CA LYS A 61 15.96 -41.10 -8.48
C LYS A 61 16.99 -40.26 -7.71
N TRP A 62 17.13 -38.99 -8.06
CA TRP A 62 17.99 -38.05 -7.34
C TRP A 62 17.52 -37.88 -5.89
N ASN A 63 18.43 -38.03 -4.93
CA ASN A 63 18.10 -37.90 -3.52
C ASN A 63 18.22 -36.44 -3.07
N ILE A 64 17.11 -35.69 -3.15
CA ILE A 64 17.03 -34.29 -2.71
C ILE A 64 16.40 -34.27 -1.31
N PRO A 65 17.16 -33.96 -0.24
CA PRO A 65 16.66 -34.09 1.13
C PRO A 65 15.52 -33.12 1.50
N PHE A 66 15.36 -32.03 0.75
CA PHE A 66 14.36 -30.99 1.01
C PHE A 66 13.15 -31.03 0.05
N ILE A 67 12.92 -32.15 -0.66
CA ILE A 67 11.87 -32.22 -1.70
C ILE A 67 10.46 -31.91 -1.19
N LYS A 68 10.13 -32.27 0.05
CA LYS A 68 8.82 -31.96 0.64
C LYS A 68 8.60 -30.45 0.75
N SER A 69 9.65 -29.69 1.05
CA SER A 69 9.61 -28.23 1.03
C SER A 69 9.50 -27.69 -0.38
N VAL A 70 10.26 -28.24 -1.35
CA VAL A 70 10.17 -27.84 -2.77
C VAL A 70 8.75 -28.05 -3.31
N LEU A 71 8.12 -29.17 -2.98
CA LEU A 71 6.74 -29.46 -3.36
C LEU A 71 5.77 -28.43 -2.77
N LYS A 72 5.93 -28.08 -1.49
CA LYS A 72 5.09 -27.04 -0.86
C LYS A 72 5.24 -25.70 -1.57
N TRP A 73 6.47 -25.26 -1.82
CA TRP A 73 6.75 -24.02 -2.54
C TRP A 73 6.20 -24.06 -3.96
N HIS A 74 6.37 -25.16 -4.69
CA HIS A 74 5.82 -25.31 -6.05
C HIS A 74 4.30 -25.11 -6.07
N VAL A 75 3.57 -25.72 -5.14
CA VAL A 75 2.11 -25.60 -5.06
C VAL A 75 1.70 -24.16 -4.74
N GLU A 76 2.31 -23.53 -3.73
CA GLU A 76 1.97 -22.15 -3.32
C GLU A 76 2.29 -21.12 -4.43
N PHE A 77 3.47 -21.21 -5.05
CA PHE A 77 3.83 -20.36 -6.18
C PHE A 77 3.01 -20.67 -7.44
N GLY A 78 2.60 -21.94 -7.64
CA GLY A 78 1.71 -22.34 -8.72
C GLY A 78 0.31 -21.74 -8.59
N ILE A 79 -0.21 -21.64 -7.38
CA ILE A 79 -1.50 -20.96 -7.10
C ILE A 79 -1.36 -19.46 -7.36
N GLY A 80 -0.29 -18.83 -6.86
CA GLY A 80 0.02 -17.43 -7.16
C GLY A 80 0.15 -17.17 -8.67
N LEU A 81 0.82 -18.07 -9.39
CA LEU A 81 0.94 -18.05 -10.86
C LEU A 81 -0.43 -18.14 -11.54
N ALA A 82 -1.34 -18.99 -11.06
CA ALA A 82 -2.68 -19.12 -11.63
C ALA A 82 -3.49 -17.83 -11.48
N PHE A 83 -3.51 -17.21 -10.30
CA PHE A 83 -4.24 -15.95 -10.06
C PHE A 83 -3.61 -14.77 -10.80
N THR A 84 -2.30 -14.60 -10.73
CA THR A 84 -1.59 -13.53 -11.46
C THR A 84 -1.68 -13.72 -12.97
N GLY A 85 -1.64 -14.96 -13.45
CA GLY A 85 -1.85 -15.32 -14.85
C GLY A 85 -3.27 -15.00 -15.31
N LEU A 86 -4.28 -15.23 -14.47
CA LEU A 86 -5.66 -14.84 -14.74
C LEU A 86 -5.80 -13.32 -14.87
N PHE A 87 -5.16 -12.54 -13.99
CA PHE A 87 -5.14 -11.07 -14.10
C PHE A 87 -4.44 -10.59 -15.38
N HIS A 88 -3.29 -11.18 -15.71
CA HIS A 88 -2.57 -10.90 -16.95
C HIS A 88 -3.43 -11.22 -18.18
N LEU A 89 -4.11 -12.36 -18.16
CA LEU A 89 -5.04 -12.76 -19.22
C LEU A 89 -6.19 -11.77 -19.34
N LEU A 90 -6.84 -11.37 -18.24
CA LEU A 90 -7.92 -10.38 -18.24
C LEU A 90 -7.50 -9.04 -18.86
N TRP A 91 -6.28 -8.56 -18.61
CA TRP A 91 -5.76 -7.33 -19.23
C TRP A 91 -5.51 -7.47 -20.73
N HIS A 92 -5.01 -8.63 -21.13
CA HIS A 92 -4.68 -8.95 -22.51
C HIS A 92 -5.83 -9.62 -23.27
N LEU A 93 -7.03 -9.75 -22.67
CA LEU A 93 -8.23 -10.23 -23.38
C LEU A 93 -8.51 -9.36 -24.61
N SER A 94 -8.25 -8.06 -24.53
CA SER A 94 -8.33 -7.15 -25.67
C SER A 94 -7.22 -7.36 -26.70
N TYR A 95 -6.05 -7.87 -26.32
CA TYR A 95 -4.97 -8.28 -27.23
C TYR A 95 -5.34 -9.57 -27.98
N PHE A 96 -5.96 -10.54 -27.31
CA PHE A 96 -6.50 -11.75 -27.96
C PHE A 96 -7.78 -11.46 -28.78
N GLY A 97 -8.58 -10.46 -28.39
CA GLY A 97 -9.73 -9.96 -29.14
C GLY A 97 -9.39 -8.99 -30.28
N LYS A 98 -8.12 -8.60 -30.43
CA LYS A 98 -7.65 -7.65 -31.47
C LYS A 98 -7.50 -8.26 -32.87
N PHE A 99 -7.94 -9.50 -33.09
CA PHE A 99 -8.25 -10.00 -34.43
C PHE A 99 -9.49 -9.33 -35.06
N PHE A 100 -10.28 -8.54 -34.31
CA PHE A 100 -11.56 -8.01 -34.82
C PHE A 100 -11.85 -6.50 -34.71
N HIS A 101 -11.01 -5.64 -34.09
CA HIS A 101 -11.15 -4.19 -34.31
C HIS A 101 -9.99 -3.33 -33.81
N LYS A 102 -9.79 -2.20 -34.50
CA LYS A 102 -8.81 -1.13 -34.26
C LYS A 102 -9.52 0.13 -33.71
N SER A 103 -8.91 0.81 -32.74
CA SER A 103 -8.78 2.29 -32.72
C SER A 103 -8.02 2.78 -31.50
N ASP A 104 -7.24 3.85 -31.72
CA ASP A 104 -6.51 4.67 -30.77
C ASP A 104 -7.41 5.65 -29.99
N LYS A 105 -6.87 6.19 -28.88
CA LYS A 105 -6.94 7.62 -28.49
C LYS A 105 -6.05 7.95 -27.28
N SER A 106 -5.33 9.06 -27.39
CA SER A 106 -4.59 9.80 -26.37
C SER A 106 -5.50 10.71 -25.53
N PRO A 107 -5.21 11.01 -24.24
CA PRO A 107 -5.96 12.02 -23.51
C PRO A 107 -5.23 13.38 -23.43
N ASP A 108 -6.06 14.41 -23.55
CA ASP A 108 -5.77 15.84 -23.51
C ASP A 108 -5.51 16.41 -22.11
N ASN A 109 -4.82 17.56 -22.16
CA ASN A 109 -4.76 18.74 -21.28
C ASN A 109 -5.42 18.70 -19.89
N ILE A 110 -4.60 18.97 -18.87
CA ILE A 110 -5.03 19.16 -17.49
C ILE A 110 -5.20 20.64 -17.20
N ASP A 111 -6.41 20.99 -16.78
CA ASP A 111 -6.79 22.30 -16.29
C ASP A 111 -6.17 22.56 -14.91
N TYR A 112 -5.51 23.71 -14.72
CA TYR A 112 -4.81 24.06 -13.49
C TYR A 112 -5.79 24.70 -12.50
N GLN A 113 -6.07 24.01 -11.40
CA GLN A 113 -6.91 24.52 -10.32
C GLN A 113 -6.16 25.62 -9.55
N LYS A 114 -6.71 26.83 -9.55
CA LYS A 114 -6.14 28.02 -8.91
C LYS A 114 -6.62 28.10 -7.45
N SER A 115 -5.91 27.47 -6.51
CA SER A 115 -6.19 27.59 -5.06
C SER A 115 -5.30 28.63 -4.37
N SER A 116 -5.80 29.24 -3.29
CA SER A 116 -5.13 30.32 -2.57
C SER A 116 -4.06 29.81 -1.59
N PHE A 117 -3.12 30.68 -1.20
CA PHE A 117 -2.00 30.34 -0.32
C PHE A 117 -2.42 29.80 1.07
N SER A 118 -3.50 30.33 1.65
CA SER A 118 -4.04 29.90 2.95
C SER A 118 -4.57 28.46 2.91
N ASP A 119 -5.13 28.06 1.77
CA ASP A 119 -5.72 26.74 1.59
C ASP A 119 -4.64 25.66 1.53
N PHE A 120 -3.48 25.96 0.92
CA PHE A 120 -2.33 25.05 0.89
C PHE A 120 -1.71 24.82 2.26
N GLY A 121 -1.52 25.88 3.06
CA GLY A 121 -0.98 25.76 4.42
C GLY A 121 -1.86 24.88 5.30
N THR A 122 -3.18 25.10 5.24
CA THR A 122 -4.16 24.29 5.99
C THR A 122 -4.15 22.83 5.54
N ASN A 123 -4.05 22.57 4.24
CA ASN A 123 -3.97 21.21 3.71
C ASN A 123 -2.71 20.48 4.20
N LEU A 124 -1.54 21.14 4.16
CA LEU A 124 -0.28 20.57 4.66
C LEU A 124 -0.33 20.26 6.17
N PHE A 125 -0.93 21.16 6.96
CA PHE A 125 -1.12 20.93 8.39
C PHE A 125 -1.99 19.68 8.64
N ILE A 126 -3.11 19.56 7.92
CA ILE A 126 -4.04 18.43 8.07
C ILE A 126 -3.39 17.12 7.64
N ILE A 127 -2.59 17.12 6.57
CA ILE A 127 -1.83 15.94 6.14
C ILE A 127 -0.85 15.50 7.23
N GLY A 128 -0.10 16.42 7.80
CA GLY A 128 0.80 16.11 8.91
C GLY A 128 0.06 15.54 10.11
N PHE A 129 -1.05 16.17 10.49
CA PHE A 129 -1.90 15.72 11.59
C PHE A 129 -2.45 14.29 11.35
N VAL A 130 -3.04 14.03 10.18
CA VAL A 130 -3.61 12.72 9.84
C VAL A 130 -2.51 11.67 9.68
N SER A 131 -1.41 12.01 9.03
CA SER A 131 -0.26 11.13 8.83
C SER A 131 0.28 10.62 10.15
N THR A 132 0.65 11.52 11.06
CA THR A 132 1.17 11.13 12.37
C THR A 132 0.12 10.43 13.23
N SER A 133 -1.15 10.84 13.17
CA SER A 133 -2.22 10.18 13.94
C SER A 133 -2.36 8.72 13.56
N ILE A 134 -2.47 8.43 12.27
CA ILE A 134 -2.64 7.07 11.77
C ILE A 134 -1.39 6.23 12.06
N GLN A 135 -0.17 6.78 11.93
CA GLN A 135 1.05 6.04 12.23
C GLN A 135 1.17 5.68 13.71
N LEU A 136 0.87 6.61 14.62
CA LEU A 136 0.89 6.36 16.07
C LEU A 136 -0.19 5.37 16.52
N LEU A 137 -1.34 5.34 15.84
CA LEU A 137 -2.39 4.39 16.15
C LEU A 137 -2.10 3.00 15.55
N LEU A 138 -1.59 2.94 14.31
CA LEU A 138 -1.22 1.67 13.66
C LEU A 138 -0.05 0.98 14.37
N ILE A 139 0.96 1.72 14.84
CA ILE A 139 2.07 1.10 15.58
C ILE A 139 1.58 0.41 16.85
N ARG A 140 0.59 0.99 17.55
CA ARG A 140 -0.02 0.37 18.74
C ARG A 140 -0.71 -0.93 18.40
N GLU A 141 -1.50 -0.96 17.33
CA GLU A 141 -2.19 -2.19 16.91
C GLU A 141 -1.21 -3.26 16.43
N VAL A 142 -0.17 -2.88 15.66
CA VAL A 142 0.88 -3.80 15.24
C VAL A 142 1.61 -4.37 16.46
N MET A 143 1.96 -3.56 17.45
CA MET A 143 2.59 -4.01 18.70
C MET A 143 1.68 -4.97 19.48
N ASN A 144 0.39 -4.67 19.59
CA ASN A 144 -0.57 -5.53 20.27
C ASN A 144 -0.71 -6.91 19.59
N ILE A 145 -0.68 -6.94 18.26
CA ILE A 145 -0.84 -8.18 17.47
C ILE A 145 0.43 -9.04 17.47
N THR A 146 1.60 -8.41 17.43
CA THR A 146 2.89 -9.11 17.22
C THR A 146 3.64 -9.43 18.51
N GLY A 147 3.13 -9.00 19.67
CA GLY A 147 3.73 -9.29 20.98
C GLY A 147 4.66 -8.21 21.52
N GLY A 148 4.81 -7.07 20.82
CA GLY A 148 5.30 -5.82 21.41
C GLY A 148 6.79 -5.70 21.71
N TYR A 149 7.68 -6.49 21.11
CA TYR A 149 9.13 -6.34 21.28
C TYR A 149 9.74 -5.25 20.37
N GLU A 150 10.86 -4.66 20.80
CA GLU A 150 11.48 -3.46 20.20
C GLU A 150 11.82 -3.60 18.70
N LEU A 151 12.18 -4.80 18.26
CA LEU A 151 12.52 -5.07 16.87
C LEU A 151 11.33 -4.86 15.91
N ILE A 152 10.10 -5.07 16.39
CA ILE A 152 8.88 -4.75 15.62
C ILE A 152 8.73 -3.23 15.45
N VAL A 153 9.00 -2.46 16.50
CA VAL A 153 8.95 -0.99 16.43
C VAL A 153 9.94 -0.47 15.39
N GLY A 154 11.17 -1.01 15.39
CA GLY A 154 12.17 -0.67 14.37
C GLY A 154 11.74 -1.03 12.95
N THR A 155 11.13 -2.20 12.75
CA THR A 155 10.62 -2.62 11.44
C THR A 155 9.39 -1.85 10.99
N PHE A 156 8.52 -1.42 11.92
CA PHE A 156 7.42 -0.50 11.66
C PHE A 156 7.95 0.85 11.15
N LEU A 157 8.88 1.48 11.88
CA LEU A 157 9.46 2.76 11.50
C LEU A 157 10.19 2.68 10.16
N GLY A 158 10.96 1.60 9.93
CA GLY A 158 11.60 1.35 8.65
C GLY A 158 10.60 1.21 7.50
N SER A 159 9.54 0.44 7.71
CA SER A 159 8.45 0.27 6.71
C SER A 159 7.74 1.58 6.40
N TRP A 160 7.52 2.41 7.42
CA TRP A 160 6.93 3.74 7.27
C TRP A 160 7.81 4.63 6.38
N LEU A 161 9.11 4.75 6.70
CA LEU A 161 10.02 5.59 5.92
C LEU A 161 10.19 5.09 4.49
N ILE A 162 10.36 3.77 4.30
CA ILE A 162 10.48 3.15 2.98
C ILE A 162 9.21 3.40 2.16
N GLY A 163 8.03 3.09 2.71
CA GLY A 163 6.75 3.27 2.01
C GLY A 163 6.51 4.74 1.60
N SER A 164 6.82 5.68 2.48
CA SER A 164 6.69 7.11 2.21
C SER A 164 7.67 7.58 1.13
N SER A 165 8.92 7.10 1.15
CA SER A 165 9.92 7.41 0.12
C SER A 165 9.50 6.91 -1.27
N VAL A 166 8.89 5.72 -1.33
CA VAL A 166 8.34 5.15 -2.57
C VAL A 166 7.17 5.98 -3.08
N GLY A 167 6.25 6.37 -2.19
CA GLY A 167 5.15 7.28 -2.51
C GLY A 167 5.62 8.64 -3.07
N ALA A 168 6.61 9.25 -2.41
CA ALA A 168 7.23 10.50 -2.83
C ALA A 168 7.85 10.40 -4.23
N SER A 169 8.52 9.29 -4.54
CA SER A 169 9.08 9.02 -5.88
C SER A 169 7.99 8.95 -6.96
N PHE A 170 6.82 8.40 -6.64
CA PHE A 170 5.69 8.32 -7.57
C PHE A 170 5.02 9.66 -7.83
N ALA A 171 4.95 10.54 -6.85
CA ALA A 171 4.42 11.89 -7.05
C ALA A 171 5.19 12.67 -8.13
N GLY A 172 6.52 12.54 -8.15
CA GLY A 172 7.39 13.13 -9.18
C GLY A 172 7.10 12.71 -10.62
N LYS A 173 6.47 11.56 -10.83
CA LYS A 173 6.18 10.99 -12.15
C LYS A 173 4.70 11.05 -12.51
N SER A 174 3.84 11.45 -11.58
CA SER A 174 2.39 11.46 -11.78
C SER A 174 1.91 12.77 -12.40
N ILE A 175 0.94 12.64 -13.29
CA ILE A 175 0.26 13.74 -13.99
C ILE A 175 -0.94 14.26 -13.16
N LEU A 176 -1.31 13.58 -12.08
CA LEU A 176 -2.49 13.92 -11.27
C LEU A 176 -2.30 15.24 -10.51
N ASN A 177 -2.93 16.32 -10.94
CA ASN A 177 -2.82 17.64 -10.29
C ASN A 177 -4.07 18.09 -9.53
N ASP A 178 -5.11 17.24 -9.46
CA ASP A 178 -6.37 17.53 -8.77
C ASP A 178 -6.23 17.32 -7.26
N ILE A 179 -6.18 18.43 -6.50
CA ILE A 179 -5.95 18.43 -5.05
C ILE A 179 -7.04 17.65 -4.31
N ARG A 180 -8.31 17.77 -4.73
CA ARG A 180 -9.43 17.07 -4.06
C ARG A 180 -9.29 15.56 -4.21
N LYS A 181 -8.95 15.09 -5.42
CA LYS A 181 -8.73 13.65 -5.65
C LYS A 181 -7.55 13.11 -4.84
N ILE A 182 -6.45 13.86 -4.78
CA ILE A 182 -5.27 13.46 -3.99
C ILE A 182 -5.65 13.36 -2.51
N ASN A 183 -6.29 14.39 -1.95
CA ASN A 183 -6.69 14.40 -0.54
C ASN A 183 -7.72 13.30 -0.21
N LEU A 184 -8.61 12.97 -1.14
CA LEU A 184 -9.60 11.90 -0.96
C LEU A 184 -8.90 10.53 -0.86
N VAL A 185 -7.93 10.25 -1.75
CA VAL A 185 -7.15 9.01 -1.70
C VAL A 185 -6.32 8.94 -0.43
N PHE A 186 -5.69 10.05 -0.02
CA PHE A 186 -5.01 10.15 1.26
C PHE A 186 -5.94 9.79 2.43
N SER A 187 -7.12 10.40 2.49
CA SER A 187 -8.08 10.19 3.59
C SER A 187 -8.67 8.79 3.64
N LEU A 188 -8.83 8.12 2.50
CA LEU A 188 -9.34 6.74 2.43
C LEU A 188 -8.26 5.66 2.58
N SER A 189 -6.99 5.99 2.33
CA SER A 189 -5.90 5.01 2.42
C SER A 189 -5.72 4.33 3.79
N PRO A 190 -5.97 4.97 4.96
CA PRO A 190 -5.99 4.30 6.26
C PRO A 190 -7.04 3.19 6.36
N VAL A 191 -8.19 3.34 5.68
CA VAL A 191 -9.24 2.31 5.67
C VAL A 191 -8.70 1.03 5.04
N ILE A 192 -7.96 1.17 3.94
CA ILE A 192 -7.33 0.03 3.27
C ILE A 192 -6.29 -0.63 4.18
N SER A 193 -5.43 0.17 4.84
CA SER A 193 -4.46 -0.35 5.81
C SER A 193 -5.12 -1.05 7.00
N LEU A 194 -6.23 -0.54 7.53
CA LEU A 194 -7.02 -1.19 8.58
C LEU A 194 -7.65 -2.51 8.11
N LEU A 195 -8.21 -2.53 6.91
CA LEU A 195 -8.77 -3.75 6.34
C LEU A 195 -7.69 -4.82 6.15
N LEU A 196 -6.49 -4.43 5.69
CA LEU A 196 -5.34 -5.34 5.63
C LEU A 196 -4.96 -5.85 7.02
N LEU A 197 -4.89 -4.97 8.02
CA LEU A 197 -4.55 -5.32 9.40
C LEU A 197 -5.51 -6.39 9.94
N ILE A 198 -6.82 -6.20 9.78
CA ILE A 198 -7.86 -7.13 10.25
C ILE A 198 -7.89 -8.42 9.42
N CYS A 199 -7.78 -8.33 8.10
CA CYS A 199 -7.85 -9.50 7.23
C CYS A 199 -6.61 -10.39 7.41
N PHE A 200 -5.42 -9.79 7.40
CA PHE A 200 -4.17 -10.55 7.43
C PHE A 200 -3.84 -11.04 8.83
N SER A 201 -4.31 -10.38 9.89
CA SER A 201 -4.22 -10.95 11.24
C SER A 201 -5.05 -12.22 11.36
N ARG A 202 -6.18 -12.35 10.65
CA ARG A 202 -6.99 -13.58 10.66
C ARG A 202 -6.48 -14.66 9.71
N LEU A 203 -5.85 -14.27 8.60
CA LEU A 203 -5.36 -15.22 7.59
C LEU A 203 -3.97 -15.78 7.92
N PHE A 204 -3.05 -14.96 8.43
CA PHE A 204 -1.65 -15.36 8.64
C PHE A 204 -1.32 -15.72 10.08
N LEU A 205 -2.14 -15.29 11.06
CA LEU A 205 -1.83 -15.48 12.47
C LEU A 205 -2.84 -16.41 13.12
N ASN A 206 -2.33 -17.39 13.88
CA ASN A 206 -3.15 -18.21 14.74
C ASN A 206 -3.53 -17.40 15.99
N SER A 207 -4.80 -17.50 16.40
CA SER A 207 -5.26 -16.82 17.60
C SER A 207 -4.51 -17.36 18.83
N GLY A 208 -3.87 -16.47 19.59
CA GLY A 208 -3.13 -16.81 20.80
C GLY A 208 -1.66 -17.19 20.59
N GLU A 209 -1.14 -17.16 19.37
CA GLU A 209 0.29 -17.34 19.07
C GLU A 209 0.94 -16.00 18.72
N THR A 210 2.11 -15.71 19.31
CA THR A 210 2.92 -14.58 18.87
C THR A 210 3.61 -14.91 17.54
N PRO A 211 3.42 -14.13 16.47
CA PRO A 211 4.07 -14.42 15.19
C PRO A 211 5.60 -14.45 15.30
N SER A 212 6.21 -15.29 14.47
CA SER A 212 7.65 -15.21 14.26
C SER A 212 8.06 -13.84 13.71
N PHE A 213 9.31 -13.45 13.94
CA PHE A 213 9.82 -12.14 13.52
C PHE A 213 9.71 -11.90 12.00
N LEU A 214 10.02 -12.91 11.18
CA LEU A 214 9.95 -12.79 9.72
C LEU A 214 8.52 -12.54 9.24
N ILE A 215 7.55 -13.25 9.81
CA ILE A 215 6.12 -13.06 9.51
C ILE A 215 5.69 -11.66 9.95
N SER A 216 6.15 -11.20 11.12
CA SER A 216 5.87 -9.86 11.64
C SER A 216 6.40 -8.74 10.73
N ILE A 217 7.59 -8.90 10.13
CA ILE A 217 8.12 -7.95 9.13
C ILE A 217 7.19 -7.87 7.92
N ILE A 218 6.88 -9.01 7.32
CA ILE A 218 6.06 -9.09 6.10
C ILE A 218 4.68 -8.50 6.36
N TYR A 219 4.08 -8.89 7.48
CA TYR A 219 2.79 -8.38 7.94
C TYR A 219 2.80 -6.86 8.10
N THR A 220 3.77 -6.32 8.86
CA THR A 220 3.89 -4.88 9.13
C THR A 220 4.08 -4.09 7.84
N PHE A 221 4.93 -4.58 6.94
CA PHE A 221 5.19 -3.93 5.66
C PHE A 221 3.92 -3.88 4.80
N ILE A 222 3.21 -5.01 4.65
CA ILE A 222 2.00 -5.04 3.82
C ILE A 222 0.90 -4.15 4.38
N VAL A 223 0.68 -4.17 5.70
CA VAL A 223 -0.33 -3.32 6.36
C VAL A 223 -0.07 -1.84 6.13
N LEU A 224 1.20 -1.42 6.16
CA LEU A 224 1.58 -0.01 6.07
C LEU A 224 1.65 0.54 4.64
N ILE A 225 1.91 -0.29 3.63
CA ILE A 225 2.10 0.17 2.23
C ILE A 225 0.99 1.12 1.75
N PRO A 226 -0.31 0.81 1.85
CA PRO A 226 -1.35 1.66 1.26
C PRO A 226 -1.33 3.08 1.82
N PHE A 227 -1.20 3.20 3.14
CA PHE A 227 -1.19 4.50 3.81
C PHE A 227 0.14 5.24 3.62
N CYS A 228 1.28 4.58 3.84
CA CYS A 228 2.60 5.21 3.75
C CYS A 228 2.88 5.73 2.34
N LEU A 229 2.53 4.95 1.32
CA LEU A 229 2.69 5.36 -0.08
C LEU A 229 1.79 6.55 -0.40
N SER A 230 0.53 6.52 0.05
CA SER A 230 -0.41 7.62 -0.13
C SER A 230 0.05 8.91 0.55
N SER A 231 0.55 8.81 1.80
CA SER A 231 1.07 9.94 2.57
C SER A 231 2.26 10.59 1.87
N GLY A 232 3.29 9.81 1.52
CA GLY A 232 4.47 10.33 0.85
C GLY A 232 4.18 10.93 -0.53
N PHE A 233 3.25 10.33 -1.27
CA PHE A 233 2.80 10.86 -2.55
C PHE A 233 2.12 12.23 -2.39
N THR A 234 1.18 12.33 -1.45
CA THR A 234 0.34 13.51 -1.24
C THR A 234 1.20 14.72 -0.87
N PHE A 235 2.13 14.55 0.07
CA PHE A 235 3.03 15.62 0.50
C PHE A 235 3.84 16.20 -0.67
N VAL A 236 4.52 15.36 -1.44
CA VAL A 236 5.33 15.81 -2.58
C VAL A 236 4.46 16.44 -3.67
N LYS A 237 3.29 15.88 -3.94
CA LYS A 237 2.43 16.39 -5.00
C LYS A 237 1.85 17.76 -4.68
N LEU A 238 1.49 18.02 -3.42
CA LEU A 238 1.07 19.36 -2.99
C LEU A 238 2.18 20.39 -3.10
N ILE A 239 3.43 20.03 -2.77
CA ILE A 239 4.57 20.93 -2.94
C ILE A 239 4.77 21.28 -4.42
N GLN A 240 4.69 20.28 -5.31
CA GLN A 240 4.82 20.52 -6.75
C GLN A 240 3.75 21.47 -7.29
N ILE A 241 2.49 21.25 -6.90
CA ILE A 241 1.37 22.12 -7.31
C ILE A 241 1.56 23.54 -6.73
N ALA A 242 1.97 23.66 -5.46
CA ALA A 242 2.21 24.94 -4.81
C ALA A 242 3.40 25.71 -5.41
N GLN A 243 4.44 25.01 -5.88
CA GLN A 243 5.59 25.63 -6.55
C GLN A 243 5.20 26.24 -7.91
N SER A 244 4.32 25.58 -8.67
CA SER A 244 3.80 26.12 -9.94
C SER A 244 2.96 27.41 -9.76
N GLY A 245 2.41 27.65 -8.56
CA GLY A 245 1.52 28.79 -8.25
C GLY A 245 2.20 30.06 -7.72
N LYS A 246 3.54 30.10 -7.63
CA LYS A 246 4.41 31.11 -6.97
C LYS A 246 4.50 30.96 -5.44
N GLY A 247 5.72 30.67 -4.96
CA GLY A 247 6.23 31.19 -3.66
C GLY A 247 6.44 30.20 -2.51
N PHE A 248 6.18 28.91 -2.66
CA PHE A 248 6.37 27.97 -1.56
C PHE A 248 7.82 27.47 -1.46
N VAL A 249 8.46 27.75 -0.33
CA VAL A 249 9.79 27.21 0.04
C VAL A 249 9.57 25.82 0.68
N PRO A 250 10.22 24.75 0.19
CA PRO A 250 10.04 23.39 0.72
C PRO A 250 10.19 23.29 2.25
N GLY A 251 11.13 24.05 2.83
CA GLY A 251 11.33 24.10 4.28
C GLY A 251 10.12 24.63 5.07
N LYS A 252 9.38 25.60 4.52
CA LYS A 252 8.14 26.11 5.15
C LYS A 252 7.02 25.08 5.06
N SER A 253 6.86 24.39 3.93
CA SER A 253 5.88 23.31 3.78
C SER A 253 6.10 22.20 4.79
N PHE A 254 7.35 21.73 4.90
CA PHE A 254 7.73 20.68 5.84
C PHE A 254 7.51 21.10 7.30
N SER A 255 7.79 22.37 7.63
CA SER A 255 7.55 22.90 8.98
C SER A 255 6.06 22.87 9.33
N ILE A 256 5.18 23.28 8.41
CA ILE A 256 3.72 23.28 8.64
C ILE A 256 3.18 21.86 8.82
N GLU A 257 3.62 20.92 7.97
CA GLU A 257 3.29 19.49 8.12
C GLU A 257 3.75 18.95 9.48
N THR A 258 4.99 19.26 9.86
CA THR A 258 5.57 18.82 11.15
C THR A 258 4.78 19.36 12.34
N ILE A 259 4.33 20.62 12.31
CA ILE A 259 3.49 21.20 13.36
C ILE A 259 2.17 20.42 13.48
N GLY A 260 1.54 20.06 12.36
CA GLY A 260 0.36 19.18 12.35
C GLY A 260 0.64 17.83 13.01
N GLY A 261 1.78 17.23 12.71
CA GLY A 261 2.23 15.97 13.31
C GLY A 261 2.48 16.07 14.82
N ILE A 262 3.09 17.16 15.30
CA ILE A 262 3.31 17.41 16.73
C ILE A 262 1.97 17.55 17.47
N VAL A 263 1.06 18.34 16.92
CA VAL A 263 -0.29 18.53 17.49
C VAL A 263 -1.04 17.19 17.55
N SER A 264 -0.94 16.39 16.50
CA SER A 264 -1.45 15.02 16.48
C SER A 264 -0.84 14.17 17.59
N GLY A 265 0.50 14.14 17.73
CA GLY A 265 1.17 13.35 18.76
C GLY A 265 0.66 13.66 20.16
N ILE A 266 0.57 14.95 20.52
CA ILE A 266 0.04 15.40 21.81
C ILE A 266 -1.42 14.96 21.98
N LEU A 267 -2.27 15.21 20.97
CA LEU A 267 -3.70 14.91 21.05
C LEU A 267 -3.95 13.40 21.16
N ILE A 268 -3.28 12.59 20.34
CA ILE A 268 -3.41 11.14 20.35
C ILE A 268 -2.92 10.55 21.68
N SER A 269 -1.83 11.06 22.24
CA SER A 269 -1.37 10.66 23.57
C SER A 269 -2.43 10.88 24.65
N VAL A 270 -3.14 12.03 24.63
CA VAL A 270 -4.22 12.31 25.58
C VAL A 270 -5.46 11.44 25.32
N LEU A 271 -5.92 11.34 24.07
CA LEU A 271 -7.11 10.56 23.73
C LEU A 271 -6.95 9.07 24.05
N THR A 272 -5.74 8.55 23.91
CA THR A 272 -5.44 7.14 24.20
C THR A 272 -5.15 6.85 25.67
N ALA A 273 -5.15 7.85 26.55
CA ALA A 273 -4.94 7.71 28.00
C ALA A 273 -6.18 7.16 28.75
N GLY A 274 -7.09 6.48 28.05
CA GLY A 274 -8.32 5.89 28.61
C GLY A 274 -9.62 6.57 28.21
N LEU A 275 -9.58 7.63 27.37
CA LEU A 275 -10.80 8.28 26.87
C LEU A 275 -11.44 7.48 25.74
N LEU A 276 -10.65 7.06 24.75
CA LEU A 276 -11.13 6.37 23.56
C LEU A 276 -10.24 5.18 23.19
N ASN A 277 -10.85 4.16 22.59
CA ASN A 277 -10.14 3.00 22.03
C ASN A 277 -9.42 3.36 20.72
N THR A 278 -8.32 2.67 20.39
CA THR A 278 -7.53 2.94 19.18
C THR A 278 -8.39 2.99 17.92
N TYR A 279 -9.29 2.00 17.74
CA TYR A 279 -10.19 1.93 16.59
C TYR A 279 -11.17 3.12 16.50
N GLN A 280 -11.68 3.61 17.64
CA GLN A 280 -12.56 4.77 17.68
C GLN A 280 -11.82 6.03 17.23
N ILE A 281 -10.57 6.20 17.67
CA ILE A 281 -9.73 7.34 17.30
C ILE A 281 -9.37 7.27 15.81
N ILE A 282 -9.00 6.10 15.28
CA ILE A 282 -8.72 5.95 13.85
C ILE A 282 -9.96 6.32 13.02
N LEU A 283 -11.14 5.82 13.41
CA LEU A 283 -12.39 6.15 12.71
C LEU A 283 -12.67 7.66 12.76
N LEU A 284 -12.48 8.29 13.92
CA LEU A 284 -12.64 9.73 14.08
C LEU A 284 -11.70 10.50 13.14
N VAL A 285 -10.41 10.17 13.12
CA VAL A 285 -9.42 10.80 12.24
C VAL A 285 -9.78 10.65 10.76
N ILE A 286 -10.25 9.47 10.34
CA ILE A 286 -10.70 9.23 8.96
C ILE A 286 -11.94 10.05 8.63
N THR A 287 -12.94 10.09 9.51
CA THR A 287 -14.17 10.87 9.26
C THR A 287 -13.89 12.36 9.15
N LEU A 288 -13.03 12.90 10.02
CA LEU A 288 -12.63 14.31 9.99
C LEU A 288 -11.81 14.64 8.73
N SER A 289 -10.89 13.76 8.32
CA SER A 289 -10.10 13.98 7.11
C SER A 289 -10.97 13.94 5.85
N VAL A 290 -11.88 12.97 5.74
CA VAL A 290 -12.84 12.90 4.63
C VAL A 290 -13.77 14.12 4.63
N ALA A 291 -14.30 14.53 5.78
CA ALA A 291 -15.15 15.72 5.89
C ALA A 291 -14.41 16.98 5.41
N TYR A 292 -13.14 17.14 5.76
CA TYR A 292 -12.31 18.24 5.27
C TYR A 292 -12.26 18.28 3.74
N VAL A 293 -12.06 17.13 3.07
CA VAL A 293 -12.03 17.06 1.60
C VAL A 293 -13.33 17.52 0.96
N PHE A 294 -14.48 17.26 1.58
CA PHE A 294 -15.77 17.69 1.04
C PHE A 294 -16.09 19.17 1.26
N VAL A 295 -15.50 19.78 2.29
CA VAL A 295 -15.71 21.20 2.61
C VAL A 295 -14.82 22.12 1.75
N THR A 296 -13.68 21.62 1.26
CA THR A 296 -12.70 22.38 0.44
C THR A 296 -12.81 22.08 -1.06
#